data_AF-A0A2X2VQU5-F1
#
_entry.id   AF-A0A2X2VQU5-F1
#
_cell.length_a   1.000
_cell.length_b   1.000
_cell.length_c   1.000
_cell.angle_alpha   90.00
_cell.angle_beta   90.00
_cell.angle_gamma   90.00
#
_symmetry.space_group_name_H-M   'P 1'
#
loop_
_entity.id
_entity.type
_entity.pdbx_description
1 polymer ?
#
loop_
_entity_poly.entity_id
_entity_poly.type
_entity_poly.pdbx_seq_one_letter_code
_entity_poly.pdbx_strand_id
1 'polypeptide(L)'
;MRSKRFEALAKRPVNQDGFVKEWIEEGFIAMESPNDPKPSIKIVNGAVTELDGKAASEFDLIDHFIARYGINLARAEEVMAMDSVKLANMLCDPNVKRSDIVPLTTAMTPAKIVEVVSHMNVVEMMMAMQKMRARRTPSQQAHVTNVKDNPVQIAADAAEGAWRGFDEQETTVAVARYAPFNAIALLVGSQVGRPGVLTQCSLEEATELKLGMLGHTCYAETISVYGTEPVFTDGDDTPLVKRLSRLFLCLSRPENALHLGVGFRSTDGLC
;
A
#
# COMPACT_ATOMS: atom_id res chain seq x y z
N MET A 1 7.90 -24.56 -43.72
CA MET A 1 6.68 -24.93 -42.97
C MET A 1 6.85 -24.48 -41.53
N ARG A 2 5.88 -23.78 -40.94
CA ARG A 2 5.91 -23.47 -39.50
C ARG A 2 5.38 -24.67 -38.70
N SER A 3 5.85 -24.82 -37.46
CA SER A 3 5.34 -25.86 -36.56
C SER A 3 3.92 -25.52 -36.12
N LYS A 4 2.96 -26.42 -36.38
CA LYS A 4 1.56 -26.27 -35.93
C LYS A 4 1.44 -26.09 -34.41
N ARG A 5 2.38 -26.64 -33.63
CA ARG A 5 2.43 -26.44 -32.18
C ARG A 5 2.67 -24.97 -31.84
N PHE A 6 3.62 -24.32 -32.51
CA PHE A 6 3.94 -22.91 -32.27
C PHE A 6 2.85 -21.97 -32.77
N GLU A 7 2.12 -22.33 -33.83
CA GLU A 7 0.94 -21.57 -34.26
C GLU A 7 -0.18 -21.60 -33.20
N ALA A 8 -0.38 -22.74 -32.53
CA ALA A 8 -1.33 -22.84 -31.43
C ALA A 8 -0.85 -22.06 -30.19
N LEU A 9 0.44 -22.16 -29.85
CA LEU A 9 1.03 -21.44 -28.72
C LEU A 9 0.99 -19.92 -28.92
N ALA A 10 1.29 -19.42 -30.13
CA ALA A 10 1.28 -18.00 -30.44
C ALA A 10 -0.11 -17.34 -30.24
N LYS A 11 -1.19 -18.10 -30.39
CA LYS A 11 -2.56 -17.62 -30.21
C LYS A 11 -3.05 -17.66 -28.75
N ARG A 12 -2.23 -18.14 -27.81
CA ARG A 12 -2.62 -18.18 -26.39
C ARG A 12 -2.74 -16.75 -25.84
N PRO A 13 -3.76 -16.45 -25.01
CA PRO A 13 -3.99 -15.11 -24.47
C PRO A 13 -2.76 -14.48 -23.79
N VAL A 14 -1.93 -15.27 -23.10
CA VAL A 14 -0.71 -14.82 -22.41
C VAL A 14 0.27 -14.06 -23.31
N ASN A 15 0.26 -14.28 -24.63
CA ASN A 15 1.15 -13.54 -25.53
C ASN A 15 0.66 -12.12 -25.84
N GLN A 16 -0.50 -11.71 -25.32
CA GLN A 16 -0.98 -10.33 -25.34
C GLN A 16 -0.48 -9.54 -24.13
N ASP A 17 0.12 -10.22 -23.14
CA ASP A 17 0.71 -9.60 -21.96
C ASP A 17 2.01 -8.88 -22.35
N GLY A 18 2.25 -7.72 -21.74
CA GLY A 18 3.43 -6.88 -22.01
C GLY A 18 4.67 -7.38 -21.25
N PHE A 19 5.35 -8.41 -21.76
CA PHE A 19 6.64 -8.82 -21.20
C PHE A 19 7.77 -7.96 -21.76
N VAL A 20 8.54 -7.34 -20.86
CA VAL A 20 9.76 -6.61 -21.18
C VAL A 20 10.96 -7.26 -20.50
N LYS A 21 12.16 -6.96 -21.01
CA LYS A 21 13.39 -7.28 -20.31
C LYS A 21 13.66 -6.21 -19.25
N GLU A 22 14.45 -6.58 -18.25
CA GLU A 22 14.88 -5.64 -17.22
C GLU A 22 15.61 -4.44 -17.84
N TRP A 23 15.39 -3.27 -17.26
CA TRP A 23 16.05 -2.02 -17.60
C TRP A 23 16.44 -1.28 -16.31
N ILE A 24 17.68 -1.49 -15.89
CA ILE A 24 18.18 -1.11 -14.57
C ILE A 24 18.22 0.41 -14.37
N GLU A 25 18.62 1.15 -15.40
CA GLU A 25 18.79 2.61 -15.34
C GLU A 25 17.47 3.36 -15.12
N GLU A 26 16.35 2.81 -15.62
CA GLU A 26 15.01 3.40 -15.49
C GLU A 26 14.18 2.74 -14.38
N GLY A 27 14.79 1.87 -13.56
CA GLY A 27 14.10 1.16 -12.49
C GLY A 27 13.11 0.08 -12.95
N PHE A 28 13.19 -0.36 -14.22
CA PHE A 28 12.36 -1.47 -14.74
C PHE A 28 12.94 -2.82 -14.33
N ILE A 29 12.97 -3.07 -13.02
CA ILE A 29 13.40 -4.32 -12.38
C ILE A 29 12.57 -4.49 -11.10
N ALA A 30 12.14 -5.71 -10.80
CA ALA A 30 11.18 -5.94 -9.72
C ALA A 30 11.80 -5.77 -8.31
N MET A 31 13.02 -6.28 -8.12
CA MET A 31 13.76 -6.26 -6.85
C MET A 31 15.21 -6.68 -7.10
N GLU A 32 16.07 -6.55 -6.08
CA GLU A 32 17.48 -6.97 -6.13
C GLU A 32 18.27 -6.22 -7.22
N SER A 33 17.97 -4.94 -7.40
CA SER A 33 18.67 -4.10 -8.37
C SER A 33 20.11 -3.89 -7.90
N PRO A 34 21.11 -3.92 -8.82
CA PRO A 34 22.47 -3.55 -8.47
C PRO A 34 22.62 -2.07 -8.07
N ASN A 35 21.62 -1.24 -8.39
CA ASN A 35 21.58 0.17 -8.01
C ASN A 35 20.95 0.40 -6.63
N ASP A 36 20.33 -0.63 -6.02
CA ASP A 36 19.71 -0.49 -4.71
C ASP A 36 20.79 -0.26 -3.63
N PRO A 37 20.54 0.63 -2.66
CA PRO A 37 21.52 0.94 -1.62
C PRO A 37 21.74 -0.25 -0.69
N LYS A 38 22.97 -0.36 -0.17
CA LYS A 38 23.27 -1.35 0.88
C LYS A 38 22.66 -0.91 2.22
N PRO A 39 22.07 -1.84 3.00
CA PRO A 39 21.50 -1.50 4.30
C PRO A 39 22.52 -0.89 5.25
N SER A 40 22.22 0.28 5.79
CA SER A 40 23.07 0.94 6.81
C SER A 40 22.32 2.02 7.58
N ILE A 41 22.74 2.28 8.82
CA ILE A 41 22.25 3.39 9.62
C ILE A 41 23.36 3.91 10.54
N LYS A 42 23.42 5.23 10.76
CA LYS A 42 24.25 5.83 11.81
C LYS A 42 23.43 6.82 12.62
N ILE A 43 23.60 6.80 13.94
CA ILE A 43 22.85 7.66 14.86
C ILE A 43 23.84 8.45 15.72
N VAL A 44 23.67 9.77 15.75
CA VAL A 44 24.45 10.68 16.60
C VAL A 44 23.49 11.53 17.41
N ASN A 45 23.64 11.53 18.73
CA ASN A 45 22.80 12.29 19.67
C ASN A 45 21.29 12.06 19.48
N GLY A 46 20.90 10.82 19.15
CA GLY A 46 19.50 10.45 18.95
C GLY A 46 18.90 10.88 17.60
N ALA A 47 19.72 11.37 16.66
CA ALA A 47 19.30 11.69 15.30
C ALA A 47 20.07 10.84 14.28
N VAL A 48 19.38 10.39 13.22
CA VAL A 48 19.99 9.65 12.12
C VAL A 48 20.87 10.59 11.29
N THR A 49 22.13 10.22 11.10
CA THR A 49 23.10 10.96 10.28
C THR A 49 23.45 10.25 8.97
N GLU A 50 23.08 8.98 8.82
CA GLU A 50 23.23 8.17 7.61
C GLU A 50 22.08 7.16 7.54
N LEU A 51 21.48 6.98 6.36
CA LEU A 51 20.42 6.02 6.09
C LEU A 51 20.69 5.35 4.73
N ASP A 52 20.85 4.02 4.73
CA ASP A 52 21.05 3.20 3.54
C ASP A 52 22.10 3.78 2.57
N GLY A 53 23.28 4.10 3.10
CA GLY A 53 24.44 4.57 2.35
C GLY A 53 24.42 6.06 2.01
N LYS A 54 23.31 6.75 2.28
CA LYS A 54 23.15 8.19 2.02
C LYS A 54 23.42 8.99 3.29
N ALA A 55 24.23 10.04 3.21
CA ALA A 55 24.48 10.92 4.36
C ALA A 55 23.29 11.88 4.58
N ALA A 56 23.09 12.35 5.82
CA ALA A 56 21.98 13.25 6.13
C ALA A 56 21.98 14.59 5.35
N SER A 57 23.13 15.00 4.80
CA SER A 57 23.25 16.16 3.91
C SER A 57 22.70 15.92 2.50
N GLU A 58 22.48 14.66 2.13
CA GLU A 58 21.99 14.23 0.82
C GLU A 58 20.53 13.75 0.89
N PHE A 59 19.93 13.77 2.08
CA PHE A 59 18.54 13.34 2.29
C PHE A 59 17.57 14.19 1.48
N ASP A 60 16.66 13.50 0.79
CA ASP A 60 15.45 14.09 0.23
C ASP A 60 14.33 14.13 1.29
N LEU A 61 13.14 14.59 0.88
CA LEU A 61 11.97 14.65 1.78
C LEU A 61 11.57 13.28 2.35
N ILE A 62 11.76 12.20 1.59
CA ILE A 62 11.39 10.84 2.00
C ILE A 62 12.39 10.34 3.04
N ASP A 63 13.69 10.47 2.77
CA ASP A 63 14.75 10.09 3.71
C ASP A 63 14.58 10.82 5.04
N HIS A 64 14.37 12.14 4.99
CA HIS A 64 14.12 12.95 6.17
C HIS A 64 12.89 12.48 6.96
N PHE A 65 11.82 12.07 6.27
CA PHE A 65 10.61 11.58 6.92
C PHE A 65 10.82 10.22 7.59
N ILE A 66 11.44 9.27 6.88
CA ILE A 66 11.73 7.93 7.40
C ILE A 66 12.70 8.00 8.57
N ALA A 67 13.80 8.74 8.42
CA ALA A 67 14.82 8.91 9.44
C ALA A 67 14.28 9.50 10.76
N ARG A 68 13.29 10.40 10.66
CA ARG A 68 12.69 11.07 11.84
C ARG A 68 11.51 10.33 12.45
N TYR A 69 10.73 9.59 11.65
CA TYR A 69 9.43 9.08 12.07
C TYR A 69 9.19 7.59 11.77
N GLY A 70 9.95 6.99 10.87
CA GLY A 70 9.70 5.64 10.34
C GLY A 70 10.43 4.52 11.07
N ILE A 71 11.50 4.82 11.80
CA ILE A 71 12.40 3.82 12.40
C ILE A 71 12.46 4.00 13.91
N ASN A 72 12.30 2.89 14.64
CA ASN A 72 12.56 2.83 16.07
C ASN A 72 14.08 2.86 16.34
N LEU A 73 14.60 4.06 16.58
CA LEU A 73 16.04 4.31 16.76
C LEU A 73 16.65 3.58 17.97
N ALA A 74 15.84 3.18 18.96
CA ALA A 74 16.35 2.53 20.18
C ALA A 74 17.03 1.17 19.92
N ARG A 75 16.68 0.50 18.82
CA ARG A 75 17.24 -0.81 18.44
C ARG A 75 17.78 -0.87 17.02
N ALA A 76 17.82 0.26 16.31
CA ALA A 76 18.14 0.26 14.89
C ALA A 76 19.56 -0.27 14.64
N GLU A 77 20.57 0.22 15.34
CA GLU A 77 21.95 -0.27 15.18
C GLU A 77 22.11 -1.76 15.52
N GLU A 78 21.42 -2.23 16.58
CA GLU A 78 21.38 -3.65 16.97
C GLU A 78 20.81 -4.51 15.83
N VAL A 79 19.65 -4.13 15.29
CA VAL A 79 18.94 -4.89 14.26
C VAL A 79 19.67 -4.84 12.91
N MET A 80 20.28 -3.70 12.58
CA MET A 80 21.06 -3.56 11.35
C MET A 80 22.29 -4.47 11.33
N ALA A 81 22.87 -4.77 12.50
CA ALA A 81 23.96 -5.73 12.65
C ALA A 81 23.53 -7.21 12.60
N MET A 82 22.23 -7.51 12.68
CA MET A 82 21.73 -8.88 12.57
C MET A 82 21.84 -9.39 11.13
N ASP A 83 22.17 -10.67 10.98
CA ASP A 83 22.14 -11.37 9.69
C ASP A 83 20.72 -11.39 9.11
N SER A 84 20.59 -10.91 7.87
CA SER A 84 19.32 -10.83 7.15
C SER A 84 18.72 -12.21 6.87
N VAL A 85 19.54 -13.24 6.65
CA VAL A 85 19.07 -14.62 6.48
C VAL A 85 18.46 -15.15 7.78
N LYS A 86 19.07 -14.84 8.92
CA LYS A 86 18.52 -15.20 10.24
C LYS A 86 17.18 -14.50 10.49
N LEU A 87 17.06 -13.22 10.13
CA LEU A 87 15.80 -12.47 10.23
C LEU A 87 14.72 -13.05 9.30
N ALA A 88 15.08 -13.44 8.08
CA ALA A 88 14.19 -14.10 7.12
C ALA A 88 13.67 -15.44 7.67
N ASN A 89 14.56 -16.22 8.28
CA ASN A 89 14.19 -17.46 8.96
C ASN A 89 13.23 -17.20 10.13
N MET A 90 13.47 -16.17 10.95
CA MET A 90 12.54 -15.78 12.02
C MET A 90 11.16 -15.41 11.49
N LEU A 91 11.07 -14.81 10.30
CA LEU A 91 9.78 -14.47 9.67
C LEU A 91 8.94 -15.71 9.38
N CYS A 92 9.53 -16.78 8.84
CA CYS A 92 8.80 -18.01 8.49
C CYS A 92 8.80 -19.09 9.59
N ASP A 93 9.62 -18.99 10.63
CA ASP A 93 9.63 -19.94 11.76
C ASP A 93 8.32 -19.80 12.58
N PRO A 94 7.48 -20.84 12.68
CA PRO A 94 6.25 -20.78 13.46
C PRO A 94 6.45 -20.59 14.96
N ASN A 95 7.65 -20.86 15.50
CA ASN A 95 7.96 -20.77 16.93
C ASN A 95 8.39 -19.37 17.37
N VAL A 96 8.77 -18.51 16.43
CA VAL A 96 9.07 -17.10 16.70
C VAL A 96 7.79 -16.28 16.57
N LYS A 97 7.32 -15.69 17.67
CA LYS A 97 6.02 -15.00 17.68
C LYS A 97 6.08 -13.69 16.91
N ARG A 98 4.92 -13.26 16.38
CA ARG A 98 4.75 -11.92 15.79
C ARG A 98 5.21 -10.80 16.74
N SER A 99 4.95 -10.94 18.04
CA SER A 99 5.37 -9.99 19.08
C SER A 99 6.88 -9.82 19.19
N ASP A 100 7.64 -10.83 18.77
CA ASP A 100 9.10 -10.86 18.88
C ASP A 100 9.74 -10.29 17.60
N ILE A 101 9.01 -10.36 16.48
CA ILE A 101 9.44 -9.88 15.16
C ILE A 101 9.17 -8.38 14.98
N VAL A 102 7.99 -7.89 15.38
CA VAL A 102 7.60 -6.47 15.19
C VAL A 102 8.63 -5.49 15.78
N PRO A 103 9.17 -5.71 17.00
CA PRO A 103 10.22 -4.85 17.55
C PRO A 103 11.53 -4.85 16.75
N LEU A 104 11.77 -5.88 15.92
CA LEU A 104 12.92 -5.94 15.02
C LEU A 104 12.61 -5.20 13.72
N THR A 105 11.51 -5.54 13.05
CA THR A 105 11.16 -4.94 11.75
C THR A 105 10.89 -3.44 11.84
N THR A 106 10.33 -2.96 12.96
CA THR A 106 10.13 -1.51 13.19
C THR A 106 11.42 -0.74 13.45
N ALA A 107 12.55 -1.43 13.60
CA ALA A 107 13.88 -0.84 13.75
C ALA A 107 14.78 -1.07 12.51
N MET A 108 14.26 -1.69 11.44
CA MET A 108 14.97 -1.86 10.17
C MET A 108 14.88 -0.59 9.32
N THR A 109 15.90 -0.35 8.50
CA THR A 109 15.84 0.61 7.40
C THR A 109 15.05 0.03 6.21
N PRO A 110 14.63 0.86 5.23
CA PRO A 110 14.01 0.39 4.00
C PRO A 110 14.84 -0.67 3.27
N ALA A 111 16.14 -0.45 3.05
CA ALA A 111 16.97 -1.43 2.36
C ALA A 111 17.10 -2.73 3.19
N LYS A 112 17.17 -2.62 4.53
CA LYS A 112 17.31 -3.81 5.39
C LYS A 112 16.12 -4.75 5.31
N ILE A 113 14.90 -4.21 5.36
CA ILE A 113 13.70 -5.07 5.33
C ILE A 113 13.51 -5.70 3.94
N VAL A 114 13.91 -5.01 2.86
CA VAL A 114 13.95 -5.58 1.51
C VAL A 114 14.98 -6.70 1.41
N GLU A 115 16.22 -6.47 1.87
CA GLU A 115 17.28 -7.50 1.89
C GLU A 115 16.83 -8.77 2.62
N VAL A 116 16.14 -8.63 3.75
CA VAL A 116 15.59 -9.76 4.51
C VAL A 116 14.60 -10.58 3.67
N VAL A 117 13.62 -9.93 3.03
CA VAL A 117 12.60 -10.67 2.27
C VAL A 117 13.11 -11.20 0.93
N SER A 118 14.16 -10.61 0.36
CA SER A 118 14.85 -11.14 -0.84
C SER A 118 15.50 -12.50 -0.60
N HIS A 119 15.78 -12.88 0.66
CA HIS A 119 16.25 -14.23 0.97
C HIS A 119 15.15 -15.30 1.02
N MET A 120 13.90 -14.94 0.75
CA MET A 120 12.75 -15.83 0.88
C MET A 120 12.18 -16.18 -0.48
N ASN A 121 11.81 -17.45 -0.67
CA ASN A 121 10.92 -17.82 -1.77
C ASN A 121 9.45 -17.56 -1.37
N VAL A 122 8.54 -17.64 -2.34
CA VAL A 122 7.12 -17.34 -2.13
C VAL A 122 6.43 -18.25 -1.11
N VAL A 123 6.89 -19.49 -0.90
CA VAL A 123 6.33 -20.39 0.12
C VAL A 123 6.66 -19.90 1.52
N GLU A 124 7.90 -19.46 1.72
CA GLU A 124 8.36 -18.89 2.99
C GLU A 124 7.66 -17.55 3.26
N MET A 125 7.47 -16.73 2.23
CA MET A 125 6.71 -15.48 2.34
C MET A 125 5.25 -15.73 2.73
N MET A 126 4.58 -16.73 2.14
CA MET A 126 3.22 -17.12 2.55
C MET A 126 3.17 -17.60 4.00
N MET A 127 4.18 -18.38 4.44
CA MET A 127 4.30 -18.84 5.82
C MET A 127 4.48 -17.67 6.80
N ALA A 128 5.32 -16.69 6.44
CA ALA A 128 5.51 -15.48 7.22
C ALA A 128 4.24 -14.61 7.24
N MET A 129 3.59 -14.43 6.10
CA MET A 129 2.40 -13.57 5.95
C MET A 129 1.26 -14.03 6.86
N GLN A 130 0.96 -15.32 6.93
CA GLN A 130 -0.11 -15.82 7.80
C GLN A 130 0.14 -15.56 9.30
N LYS A 131 1.41 -15.43 9.71
CA LYS A 131 1.82 -15.08 11.07
C LYS A 131 1.85 -13.57 11.30
N MET A 132 2.34 -12.79 10.33
CA MET A 132 2.56 -11.36 10.47
C MET A 132 1.30 -10.51 10.22
N ARG A 133 0.31 -11.06 9.50
CA ARG A 133 -1.00 -10.43 9.31
C ARG A 133 -1.59 -10.00 10.65
N ALA A 134 -1.89 -8.70 10.78
CA ALA A 134 -2.30 -8.11 12.06
C ALA A 134 -3.67 -8.62 12.54
N ARG A 135 -4.62 -8.78 11.60
CA ARG A 135 -5.95 -9.32 11.90
C ARG A 135 -5.96 -10.84 11.73
N ARG A 136 -6.48 -11.55 12.74
CA ARG A 136 -6.56 -13.01 12.71
C ARG A 136 -7.38 -13.50 11.50
N THR A 137 -8.60 -12.99 11.38
CA THR A 137 -9.53 -13.34 10.30
C THR A 137 -9.20 -12.51 9.05
N PRO A 138 -8.80 -13.16 7.93
CA PRO A 138 -8.72 -12.47 6.64
C PRO A 138 -10.08 -11.88 6.26
N SER A 139 -10.05 -10.83 5.44
CA SER A 139 -11.26 -10.18 4.92
C SER A 139 -11.05 -9.89 3.44
N GLN A 140 -12.05 -9.32 2.78
CA GLN A 140 -12.04 -9.00 1.36
C GLN A 140 -12.71 -7.64 1.10
N GLN A 141 -12.20 -6.97 0.07
CA GLN A 141 -12.72 -5.72 -0.47
C GLN A 141 -13.20 -5.94 -1.92
N ALA A 142 -14.22 -5.18 -2.36
CA ALA A 142 -14.71 -5.21 -3.74
C ALA A 142 -14.81 -3.82 -4.38
N HIS A 143 -14.57 -3.76 -5.69
CA HIS A 143 -14.95 -2.61 -6.51
C HIS A 143 -16.43 -2.69 -6.88
N VAL A 144 -17.13 -1.56 -6.78
CA VAL A 144 -18.52 -1.38 -7.19
C VAL A 144 -18.60 -0.11 -8.05
N THR A 145 -18.45 -0.30 -9.35
CA THR A 145 -18.44 0.78 -10.35
C THR A 145 -19.20 0.36 -11.59
N ASN A 146 -19.56 1.34 -12.41
CA ASN A 146 -19.99 1.08 -13.77
C ASN A 146 -19.58 2.25 -14.66
N VAL A 147 -19.40 2.00 -15.96
CA VAL A 147 -18.90 2.99 -16.92
C VAL A 147 -19.80 4.21 -17.12
N LYS A 148 -20.98 4.25 -16.50
CA LYS A 148 -21.95 5.34 -16.59
C LYS A 148 -22.13 6.10 -15.29
N ASP A 149 -21.40 5.74 -14.23
CA ASP A 149 -21.60 6.29 -12.90
C ASP A 149 -23.08 6.22 -12.45
N ASN A 150 -23.78 5.15 -12.85
CA ASN A 150 -25.20 5.00 -12.59
C ASN A 150 -25.42 4.65 -11.11
N PRO A 151 -26.02 5.53 -10.30
CA PRO A 151 -26.18 5.31 -8.87
C PRO A 151 -27.14 4.16 -8.54
N VAL A 152 -28.12 3.86 -9.42
CA VAL A 152 -29.07 2.76 -9.19
C VAL A 152 -28.34 1.42 -9.29
N GLN A 153 -27.46 1.29 -10.28
CA GLN A 153 -26.65 0.09 -10.44
C GLN A 153 -25.63 -0.03 -9.29
N ILE A 154 -24.93 1.05 -8.92
CA ILE A 154 -23.97 1.02 -7.80
C ILE A 154 -24.64 0.55 -6.51
N ALA A 155 -25.84 1.05 -6.19
CA ALA A 155 -26.55 0.62 -4.99
C ALA A 155 -26.93 -0.87 -5.03
N ALA A 156 -27.37 -1.38 -6.19
CA ALA A 156 -27.72 -2.79 -6.36
C ALA A 156 -26.48 -3.70 -6.27
N ASP A 157 -25.41 -3.36 -6.98
CA ASP A 157 -24.16 -4.12 -6.99
C ASP A 157 -23.49 -4.09 -5.60
N ALA A 158 -23.56 -2.97 -4.88
CA ALA A 158 -23.06 -2.85 -3.51
C ALA A 158 -23.84 -3.71 -2.52
N ALA A 159 -25.17 -3.83 -2.68
CA ALA A 159 -25.98 -4.71 -1.85
C ALA A 159 -25.64 -6.18 -2.11
N GLU A 160 -25.44 -6.55 -3.37
CA GLU A 160 -24.98 -7.90 -3.74
C GLU A 160 -23.58 -8.20 -3.20
N GLY A 161 -22.62 -7.29 -3.36
CA GLY A 161 -21.26 -7.45 -2.85
C GLY A 161 -21.23 -7.62 -1.33
N ALA A 162 -21.95 -6.76 -0.61
CA ALA A 162 -22.11 -6.87 0.83
C ALA A 162 -22.70 -8.23 1.25
N TRP A 163 -23.72 -8.72 0.54
CA TRP A 163 -24.33 -10.04 0.78
C TRP A 163 -23.37 -11.20 0.51
N ARG A 164 -22.48 -11.08 -0.49
CA ARG A 164 -21.45 -12.07 -0.82
C ARG A 164 -20.31 -12.14 0.20
N GLY A 165 -20.23 -11.19 1.12
CA GLY A 165 -19.32 -11.21 2.25
C GLY A 165 -18.15 -10.23 2.20
N PHE A 166 -18.18 -9.23 1.32
CA PHE A 166 -17.19 -8.13 1.36
C PHE A 166 -17.40 -7.27 2.63
N ASP A 167 -16.33 -7.00 3.36
CA ASP A 167 -16.37 -6.10 4.54
C ASP A 167 -16.09 -4.65 4.17
N GLU A 168 -15.46 -4.45 3.02
CA GLU A 168 -15.12 -3.15 2.48
C GLU A 168 -15.53 -3.10 1.00
N GLN A 169 -16.08 -1.97 0.56
CA GLN A 169 -16.40 -1.75 -0.85
C GLN A 169 -15.91 -0.37 -1.28
N GLU A 170 -15.44 -0.30 -2.52
CA GLU A 170 -14.86 0.90 -3.12
C GLU A 170 -15.62 1.26 -4.40
N THR A 171 -15.85 2.55 -4.61
CA THR A 171 -16.28 3.07 -5.90
C THR A 171 -15.31 4.15 -6.36
N THR A 172 -15.32 4.44 -7.65
CA THR A 172 -14.69 5.61 -8.26
C THR A 172 -15.58 6.07 -9.41
N VAL A 173 -15.11 7.03 -10.20
CA VAL A 173 -15.92 7.75 -11.18
C VAL A 173 -15.30 7.73 -12.57
N ALA A 174 -16.13 7.56 -13.60
CA ALA A 174 -15.74 7.91 -14.96
C ALA A 174 -15.75 9.43 -15.15
N VAL A 175 -16.70 10.14 -14.52
CA VAL A 175 -16.80 11.60 -14.55
C VAL A 175 -16.76 12.15 -13.12
N ALA A 176 -15.69 12.88 -12.78
CA ALA A 176 -15.41 13.41 -11.44
C ALA A 176 -16.63 13.99 -10.69
N ARG A 177 -17.49 14.72 -11.40
CA ARG A 177 -18.68 15.37 -10.82
C ARG A 177 -19.75 14.42 -10.28
N TYR A 178 -19.71 13.13 -10.65
CA TYR A 178 -20.63 12.11 -10.14
C TYR A 178 -20.24 11.57 -8.75
N ALA A 179 -19.04 11.90 -8.26
CA ALA A 179 -18.50 11.34 -7.02
C ALA A 179 -19.47 11.35 -5.82
N PRO A 180 -20.22 12.43 -5.54
CA PRO A 180 -21.19 12.41 -4.45
C PRO A 180 -22.30 11.37 -4.64
N PHE A 181 -22.81 11.19 -5.86
CA PHE A 181 -23.84 10.18 -6.13
C PHE A 181 -23.27 8.76 -6.07
N ASN A 182 -22.06 8.52 -6.57
CA ASN A 182 -21.42 7.20 -6.47
C ASN A 182 -21.19 6.84 -4.99
N ALA A 183 -20.63 7.75 -4.19
CA ALA A 183 -20.37 7.54 -2.77
C ALA A 183 -21.66 7.24 -1.98
N ILE A 184 -22.72 8.04 -2.18
CA ILE A 184 -24.00 7.84 -1.50
C ILE A 184 -24.66 6.54 -1.94
N ALA A 185 -24.67 6.23 -3.24
CA ALA A 185 -25.24 4.99 -3.75
C ALA A 185 -24.54 3.76 -3.19
N LEU A 186 -23.20 3.79 -3.15
CA LEU A 186 -22.38 2.73 -2.57
C LEU A 186 -22.69 2.55 -1.09
N LEU A 187 -22.72 3.64 -0.32
CA LEU A 187 -23.03 3.62 1.11
C LEU A 187 -24.42 3.04 1.38
N VAL A 188 -25.45 3.50 0.66
CA VAL A 188 -26.82 3.01 0.83
C VAL A 188 -26.90 1.52 0.46
N GLY A 189 -26.39 1.15 -0.71
CA GLY A 189 -26.42 -0.23 -1.18
C GLY A 189 -25.69 -1.19 -0.24
N SER A 190 -24.50 -0.81 0.22
CA SER A 190 -23.71 -1.66 1.12
C SER A 190 -24.43 -1.92 2.44
N GLN A 191 -25.06 -0.89 3.04
CA GLN A 191 -25.80 -1.07 4.29
C GLN A 191 -27.09 -1.86 4.10
N VAL A 192 -27.72 -1.81 2.91
CA VAL A 192 -28.87 -2.65 2.57
C VAL A 192 -28.46 -4.12 2.47
N GLY A 193 -27.34 -4.42 1.81
CA GLY A 193 -26.87 -5.81 1.68
C GLY A 193 -26.37 -6.41 2.98
N ARG A 194 -25.58 -5.65 3.76
CA ARG A 194 -25.14 -6.05 5.10
C ARG A 194 -24.74 -4.83 5.94
N PRO A 195 -25.43 -4.54 7.06
CA PRO A 195 -25.04 -3.47 7.96
C PRO A 195 -23.61 -3.65 8.50
N GLY A 196 -22.81 -2.59 8.42
CA GLY A 196 -21.43 -2.56 8.90
C GLY A 196 -20.34 -2.68 7.82
N VAL A 197 -20.72 -2.86 6.54
CA VAL A 197 -19.75 -2.76 5.43
C VAL A 197 -19.21 -1.34 5.34
N LEU A 198 -17.88 -1.18 5.26
CA LEU A 198 -17.25 0.13 5.09
C LEU A 198 -17.19 0.51 3.62
N THR A 199 -17.42 1.78 3.30
CA THR A 199 -17.42 2.26 1.91
C THR A 199 -16.46 3.43 1.72
N GLN A 200 -15.79 3.46 0.57
CA GLN A 200 -14.93 4.57 0.14
C GLN A 200 -15.26 5.03 -1.29
N CYS A 201 -14.86 6.25 -1.63
CA CYS A 201 -14.98 6.80 -2.98
C CYS A 201 -13.65 7.45 -3.38
N SER A 202 -12.89 6.72 -4.18
CA SER A 202 -11.49 7.02 -4.50
C SER A 202 -11.37 8.12 -5.55
N LEU A 203 -10.78 9.25 -5.17
CA LEU A 203 -10.74 10.50 -5.94
C LEU A 203 -9.42 11.25 -5.75
N GLU A 204 -9.36 12.48 -6.27
CA GLU A 204 -8.36 13.45 -5.81
C GLU A 204 -8.51 13.70 -4.30
N GLU A 205 -7.38 13.83 -3.61
CA GLU A 205 -7.25 13.71 -2.16
C GLU A 205 -8.11 14.72 -1.38
N ALA A 206 -8.11 16.00 -1.77
CA ALA A 206 -8.92 17.02 -1.11
C ALA A 206 -10.42 16.79 -1.33
N THR A 207 -10.79 16.31 -2.52
CA THR A 207 -12.17 15.96 -2.87
C THR A 207 -12.66 14.74 -2.08
N GLU A 208 -11.84 13.69 -1.99
CA GLU A 208 -12.13 12.48 -1.20
C GLU A 208 -12.27 12.82 0.30
N LEU A 209 -11.34 13.61 0.83
CA LEU A 209 -11.42 14.12 2.20
C LEU A 209 -12.71 14.91 2.44
N LYS A 210 -13.08 15.78 1.50
CA LYS A 210 -14.31 16.58 1.62
C LYS A 210 -15.55 15.69 1.64
N LEU A 211 -15.59 14.63 0.83
CA LEU A 211 -16.67 13.64 0.85
C LEU A 211 -16.75 12.88 2.17
N GLY A 212 -15.60 12.49 2.73
CA GLY A 212 -15.51 11.88 4.06
C GLY A 212 -16.03 12.81 5.16
N MET A 213 -15.64 14.09 5.14
CA MET A 213 -16.13 15.10 6.09
C MET A 213 -17.63 15.34 6.01
N LEU A 214 -18.23 15.15 4.84
CA LEU A 214 -19.68 15.25 4.63
C LEU A 214 -20.42 13.97 5.03
N GLY A 215 -19.71 12.92 5.45
CA GLY A 215 -20.29 11.65 5.89
C GLY A 215 -20.83 10.80 4.75
N HIS A 216 -20.33 10.98 3.52
CA HIS A 216 -20.74 10.18 2.36
C HIS A 216 -19.89 8.92 2.15
N THR A 217 -18.79 8.77 2.90
CA THR A 217 -17.92 7.60 2.94
C THR A 217 -17.61 7.22 4.40
N CYS A 218 -17.28 5.95 4.65
CA CYS A 218 -16.88 5.44 5.97
C CYS A 218 -15.35 5.48 6.17
N TYR A 219 -14.60 5.32 5.07
CA TYR A 219 -13.14 5.27 5.08
C TYR A 219 -12.57 5.85 3.77
N ALA A 220 -11.25 6.04 3.75
CA ALA A 220 -10.47 6.34 2.54
C ALA A 220 -9.19 5.47 2.53
N GLU A 221 -8.83 4.91 1.38
CA GLU A 221 -7.67 4.03 1.19
C GLU A 221 -6.68 4.60 0.20
N THR A 222 -7.17 5.25 -0.85
CA THR A 222 -6.35 5.73 -1.97
C THR A 222 -5.53 6.97 -1.66
N ILE A 223 -5.22 7.18 -0.38
CA ILE A 223 -4.32 8.19 0.16
C ILE A 223 -2.88 7.82 -0.20
N SER A 224 -2.50 8.14 -1.43
CA SER A 224 -1.33 7.57 -2.10
C SER A 224 0.00 8.10 -1.54
N VAL A 225 1.03 7.25 -1.50
CA VAL A 225 2.43 7.62 -1.17
C VAL A 225 3.39 7.02 -2.19
N TYR A 226 4.54 7.68 -2.41
CA TYR A 226 5.46 7.35 -3.49
C TYR A 226 6.90 7.19 -3.01
N GLY A 227 7.70 6.41 -3.75
CA GLY A 227 9.06 6.03 -3.37
C GLY A 227 10.16 7.00 -3.81
N THR A 228 9.86 7.99 -4.65
CA THR A 228 10.81 9.03 -5.08
C THR A 228 10.19 10.41 -4.99
N GLU A 229 10.97 11.42 -4.65
CA GLU A 229 10.49 12.80 -4.47
C GLU A 229 9.85 13.41 -5.74
N PRO A 230 10.39 13.22 -6.97
CA PRO A 230 9.75 13.73 -8.18
C PRO A 230 8.37 13.10 -8.42
N VAL A 231 8.24 11.79 -8.23
CA VAL A 231 6.95 11.09 -8.39
C VAL A 231 5.97 11.50 -7.28
N PHE A 232 6.46 11.76 -6.06
CA PHE A 232 5.62 12.31 -5.00
C PHE A 232 5.08 13.70 -5.37
N THR A 233 5.92 14.53 -5.98
CA THR A 233 5.55 15.87 -6.45
C THR A 233 4.53 15.78 -7.60
N ASP A 234 4.71 14.87 -8.55
CA ASP A 234 3.74 14.61 -9.62
C ASP A 234 2.41 14.02 -9.07
N GLY A 235 2.48 13.34 -7.92
CA GLY A 235 1.34 12.94 -7.11
C GLY A 235 0.68 14.07 -6.31
N ASP A 236 1.11 15.32 -6.51
CA ASP A 236 0.64 16.57 -5.87
C ASP A 236 0.76 16.58 -4.33
N ASP A 237 1.79 15.93 -3.79
CA ASP A 237 1.94 15.77 -2.35
C ASP A 237 3.39 15.76 -1.85
N THR A 238 3.53 15.77 -0.52
CA THR A 238 4.81 15.48 0.16
C THR A 238 4.56 14.53 1.34
N PRO A 239 5.59 13.85 1.87
CA PRO A 239 5.43 13.01 3.07
C PRO A 239 4.80 13.75 4.27
N LEU A 240 5.09 15.05 4.42
CA LEU A 240 4.52 15.86 5.50
C LEU A 240 3.05 16.21 5.25
N VAL A 241 2.67 16.56 4.01
CA VAL A 241 1.27 16.85 3.67
C VAL A 241 0.42 15.59 3.86
N LYS A 242 0.87 14.42 3.37
CA LYS A 242 0.19 13.15 3.61
C LYS A 242 0.03 12.82 5.09
N ARG A 243 1.07 13.04 5.89
CA ARG A 243 0.99 12.88 7.34
C ARG A 243 -0.03 13.82 7.97
N LEU A 244 -0.07 15.09 7.56
CA LEU A 244 -1.01 16.08 8.07
C LEU A 244 -2.45 15.76 7.67
N SER A 245 -2.70 15.37 6.42
CA SER A 245 -4.03 14.91 5.97
C SER A 245 -4.50 13.75 6.85
N ARG A 246 -3.65 12.75 7.06
CA ARG A 246 -3.95 11.61 7.94
C ARG A 246 -4.17 12.01 9.40
N LEU A 247 -3.36 12.92 9.93
CA LEU A 247 -3.49 13.41 11.31
C LEU A 247 -4.77 14.23 11.48
N PHE A 248 -5.10 15.10 10.51
CA PHE A 248 -6.30 15.92 10.51
C PHE A 248 -7.55 15.04 10.43
N LEU A 249 -7.55 14.02 9.58
CA LEU A 249 -8.60 12.99 9.50
C LEU A 249 -8.77 12.19 10.79
N CYS A 250 -7.68 11.84 11.47
CA CYS A 250 -7.72 11.10 12.74
C CYS A 250 -8.12 11.98 13.95
N LEU A 251 -7.87 13.29 13.88
CA LEU A 251 -8.16 14.26 14.95
C LEU A 251 -9.48 15.03 14.77
N SER A 252 -10.11 15.00 13.58
CA SER A 252 -11.37 15.72 13.33
C SER A 252 -12.55 15.01 13.98
N ARG A 253 -12.74 15.32 15.28
CA ARG A 253 -13.82 14.91 16.20
C ARG A 253 -13.96 13.39 16.38
N PRO A 254 -13.87 12.84 17.61
CA PRO A 254 -14.08 11.42 17.86
C PRO A 254 -15.47 10.89 17.46
N GLU A 255 -16.43 11.78 17.22
CA GLU A 255 -17.78 11.46 16.74
C GLU A 255 -17.88 11.31 15.20
N ASN A 256 -16.89 11.79 14.44
CA ASN A 256 -16.81 11.74 12.97
C ASN A 256 -15.55 10.99 12.47
N ALA A 257 -15.01 10.07 13.27
CA ALA A 257 -13.76 9.38 12.95
C ALA A 257 -13.90 8.54 11.67
N LEU A 258 -13.25 8.98 10.59
CA LEU A 258 -13.12 8.24 9.34
C LEU A 258 -12.01 7.20 9.49
N HIS A 259 -12.25 5.95 9.08
CA HIS A 259 -11.16 4.95 9.03
C HIS A 259 -10.24 5.25 7.84
N LEU A 260 -8.94 4.94 7.92
CA LEU A 260 -8.00 5.18 6.84
C LEU A 260 -7.18 3.93 6.53
N GLY A 261 -7.33 3.42 5.30
CA GLY A 261 -6.42 2.47 4.66
C GLY A 261 -5.24 3.19 4.01
N VAL A 262 -4.18 2.46 3.65
CA VAL A 262 -3.04 3.00 2.89
C VAL A 262 -2.85 2.12 1.66
N GLY A 263 -3.09 2.67 0.48
CA GLY A 263 -2.71 2.07 -0.80
C GLY A 263 -1.35 2.57 -1.31
N PHE A 264 -0.52 1.67 -1.84
CA PHE A 264 0.66 2.02 -2.64
C PHE A 264 0.25 2.04 -4.13
N ARG A 265 0.56 3.13 -4.87
CA ARG A 265 0.30 3.22 -6.31
C ARG A 265 1.61 3.24 -7.09
N SER A 266 1.70 2.46 -8.16
CA SER A 266 2.74 2.62 -9.18
C SER A 266 2.43 3.84 -10.05
N THR A 267 3.44 4.30 -10.81
CA THR A 267 3.38 5.46 -11.72
C THR A 267 2.28 5.40 -12.78
N ASP A 268 1.65 4.25 -12.98
CA ASP A 268 0.78 3.99 -14.13
C ASP A 268 -0.71 4.13 -13.80
N GLY A 269 -1.07 4.51 -12.57
CA GLY A 269 -2.44 4.88 -12.21
C GLY A 269 -3.49 3.76 -12.32
N LEU A 270 -3.07 2.50 -12.40
CA LEU A 270 -3.94 1.33 -12.43
C LEU A 270 -3.79 0.55 -11.11
N CYS A 271 -4.93 0.31 -10.44
CA CYS A 271 -5.07 -0.75 -9.45
C CYS A 271 -5.03 -2.12 -10.14
#